data_AF-A0A7D7LQ20-F1
#
_entry.id   AF-A0A7D7LQ20-F1
#
_cell.length_a   1.000
_cell.length_b   1.000
_cell.length_c   1.000
_cell.angle_alpha   90.00
_cell.angle_beta   90.00
_cell.angle_gamma   90.00
#
_symmetry.space_group_name_H-M   'P 1'
#
loop_
_entity.id
_entity.type
_entity.pdbx_description
1 polymer ?
#
loop_
_entity_poly.entity_id
_entity_poly.type
_entity_poly.pdbx_seq_one_letter_code
_entity_poly.pdbx_strand_id
1 'polypeptide(L)'
;MFEKFIEGYSFFKIVLSPLLIGSVLGLALYLYTDRSQTGAVLFGACILLGLISGIIWAARISGKYGAHYFISRTEASEDISEAVREDKMKSDTADTDNL
;
A
#
# COMPACT_ATOMS: atom_id res chain seq x y z
N MET A 1 21.49 0.03 3.38
CA MET A 1 20.81 -1.23 3.80
C MET A 1 19.35 -1.01 4.18
N PHE A 2 19.02 0.06 4.91
CA PHE A 2 17.66 0.37 5.35
C PHE A 2 16.65 0.59 4.21
N GLU A 3 17.07 1.27 3.11
CA GLU A 3 16.23 1.49 1.92
C GLU A 3 15.76 0.19 1.26
N LYS A 4 16.66 -0.80 1.10
CA LYS A 4 16.30 -2.12 0.56
C LYS A 4 15.29 -2.85 1.45
N PHE A 5 15.31 -2.59 2.75
CA PHE A 5 14.36 -3.18 3.70
C PHE A 5 12.97 -2.53 3.56
N ILE A 6 12.92 -1.20 3.45
CA ILE A 6 11.67 -0.44 3.23
C ILE A 6 11.04 -0.79 1.88
N GLU A 7 11.86 -0.94 0.84
CA GLU A 7 11.43 -1.30 -0.51
C GLU A 7 10.89 -2.73 -0.54
N GLY A 8 11.59 -3.68 0.10
CA GLY A 8 11.11 -5.04 0.29
C GLY A 8 9.81 -5.12 1.10
N TYR A 9 9.68 -4.33 2.16
CA TYR A 9 8.47 -4.25 2.98
C TYR A 9 7.27 -3.68 2.21
N SER A 10 7.49 -2.61 1.43
CA SER A 10 6.45 -2.01 0.60
C SER A 10 6.00 -2.96 -0.50
N PHE A 11 6.96 -3.63 -1.16
CA PHE A 11 6.68 -4.67 -2.15
C PHE A 11 5.85 -5.81 -1.54
N PHE A 12 6.25 -6.31 -0.37
CA PHE A 12 5.53 -7.36 0.33
C PHE A 12 4.09 -6.94 0.68
N LYS A 13 3.89 -5.71 1.17
CA LYS A 13 2.55 -5.15 1.45
C LYS A 13 1.65 -5.13 0.22
N ILE A 14 2.20 -4.80 -0.95
CA ILE A 14 1.44 -4.73 -2.20
C ILE A 14 1.05 -6.13 -2.68
N VAL A 15 1.96 -7.11 -2.59
CA VAL A 15 1.67 -8.52 -2.93
C VAL A 15 0.67 -9.14 -1.96
N LEU A 16 0.68 -8.73 -0.70
CA LEU A 16 -0.18 -9.30 0.34
C LEU A 16 -1.68 -9.09 0.05
N SER A 17 -2.07 -7.98 -0.57
CA SER A 17 -3.49 -7.69 -0.87
C SER A 17 -4.10 -8.68 -1.87
N PRO A 18 -3.53 -8.88 -3.09
CA PRO A 18 -3.99 -9.91 -4.02
C PRO A 18 -3.90 -11.33 -3.47
N LEU A 19 -2.87 -11.63 -2.66
CA LEU A 19 -2.73 -12.93 -1.99
C LEU A 19 -3.87 -13.19 -1.00
N LEU A 20 -4.22 -12.19 -0.18
CA LEU A 20 -5.32 -12.26 0.78
C LEU A 20 -6.65 -12.47 0.05
N ILE A 21 -6.90 -11.70 -1.01
CA ILE A 21 -8.12 -11.85 -1.82
C ILE A 21 -8.20 -13.24 -2.45
N GLY A 22 -7.11 -13.72 -3.05
CA GLY A 22 -7.03 -15.07 -3.61
C GLY A 22 -7.22 -16.16 -2.57
N SER A 23 -6.69 -15.97 -1.35
CA SER A 23 -6.84 -16.92 -0.24
C SER A 23 -8.27 -16.96 0.30
N VAL A 24 -8.91 -15.80 0.47
CA VAL A 24 -10.31 -15.72 0.92
C VAL A 24 -11.25 -16.33 -0.12
N LEU A 25 -11.09 -15.97 -1.39
CA LEU A 25 -11.88 -16.54 -2.49
C LEU A 25 -11.67 -18.05 -2.61
N GLY A 26 -10.42 -18.51 -2.56
CA GLY A 26 -10.11 -19.93 -2.58
C GLY A 26 -10.76 -20.65 -1.41
N LEU A 27 -10.63 -20.12 -0.18
CA LEU A 27 -11.17 -20.75 1.02
C LEU A 27 -12.70 -20.85 0.95
N ALA A 28 -13.36 -19.79 0.47
CA ALA A 28 -14.79 -19.81 0.21
C ALA A 28 -15.17 -20.89 -0.81
N LEU A 29 -14.41 -21.03 -1.90
CA LEU A 29 -14.64 -22.07 -2.91
C LEU A 29 -14.45 -23.49 -2.34
N TYR A 30 -13.43 -23.69 -1.50
CA TYR A 30 -13.17 -24.96 -0.84
C TYR A 30 -14.31 -25.38 0.09
N LEU A 31 -14.85 -24.43 0.86
CA LEU A 31 -16.00 -24.66 1.74
C LEU A 31 -17.28 -24.94 0.96
N TYR A 32 -17.44 -24.33 -0.22
CA TYR A 32 -18.60 -24.55 -1.10
C TYR A 32 -18.53 -25.89 -1.85
N THR A 33 -17.33 -26.37 -2.19
CA THR A 33 -17.12 -27.56 -3.01
C THR A 33 -16.91 -28.80 -2.15
N ASP A 34 -17.92 -29.23 -1.39
CA ASP A 34 -18.05 -30.54 -0.68
C ASP A 34 -16.76 -31.14 -0.03
N ARG A 35 -15.75 -30.31 0.25
CA ARG A 35 -14.35 -30.66 0.55
C ARG A 35 -13.73 -31.79 -0.29
N SER A 36 -14.22 -32.01 -1.51
CA SER A 36 -13.69 -33.07 -2.37
C SER A 36 -12.30 -32.70 -2.90
N GLN A 37 -11.53 -33.67 -3.42
CA GLN A 37 -10.17 -33.44 -3.95
C GLN A 37 -10.14 -32.30 -4.99
N THR A 38 -11.22 -32.14 -5.77
CA THR A 38 -11.40 -31.05 -6.72
C THR A 38 -11.40 -29.67 -6.06
N GLY A 39 -11.99 -29.52 -4.87
CA GLY A 39 -12.00 -28.26 -4.12
C GLY A 39 -10.62 -27.83 -3.64
N ALA A 40 -9.77 -28.79 -3.23
CA ALA A 40 -8.39 -28.51 -2.83
C ALA A 40 -7.53 -28.06 -4.02
N VAL A 41 -7.76 -28.64 -5.21
CA VAL A 41 -7.08 -28.23 -6.45
C VAL A 41 -7.51 -26.81 -6.85
N LEU A 42 -8.80 -26.48 -6.79
CA LEU A 42 -9.28 -25.12 -7.07
C LEU A 42 -8.74 -24.10 -6.06
N PHE A 43 -8.66 -24.46 -4.78
CA PHE A 43 -8.05 -23.63 -3.74
C PHE A 43 -6.59 -23.30 -4.08
N GLY A 44 -5.79 -24.33 -4.39
CA GLY A 44 -4.39 -24.17 -4.78
C GLY A 44 -4.25 -23.29 -6.03
N ALA A 45 -5.10 -23.50 -7.03
CA ALA A 45 -5.13 -22.69 -8.25
C ALA A 45 -5.45 -21.22 -7.96
N CYS A 46 -6.45 -20.93 -7.12
CA CYS A 46 -6.79 -19.57 -6.71
C CYS A 46 -5.65 -18.88 -5.96
N ILE A 47 -4.95 -19.57 -5.05
CA ILE A 47 -3.79 -19.01 -4.36
C ILE A 47 -2.65 -18.73 -5.33
N LEU A 48 -2.35 -19.65 -6.25
CA LEU A 48 -1.29 -19.45 -7.24
C LEU A 48 -1.62 -18.27 -8.16
N LEU A 49 -2.87 -18.15 -8.63
CA LEU A 49 -3.29 -17.02 -9.45
C LEU A 49 -3.25 -15.70 -8.66
N GLY A 50 -3.67 -15.69 -7.39
CA GLY A 50 -3.58 -14.53 -6.51
C GLY A 50 -2.14 -14.10 -6.24
N LEU A 51 -1.23 -15.07 -6.04
CA LEU A 51 0.19 -14.81 -5.84
C LEU A 51 0.85 -14.28 -7.12
N ILE A 52 0.63 -14.93 -8.27
CA ILE A 52 1.21 -14.52 -9.55
C ILE A 52 0.72 -13.12 -9.94
N SER A 53 -0.60 -12.88 -9.86
CA SER A 53 -1.17 -11.57 -10.15
C SER A 53 -0.65 -10.49 -9.18
N GLY A 54 -0.50 -10.82 -7.89
CA GLY A 54 0.09 -9.93 -6.90
C GLY A 54 1.54 -9.58 -7.18
N ILE A 55 2.37 -10.56 -7.55
CA ILE A 55 3.78 -10.33 -7.93
C ILE A 55 3.86 -9.46 -9.18
N ILE A 56 3.06 -9.74 -10.23
CA ILE A 56 3.04 -8.95 -11.46
C ILE A 56 2.60 -7.51 -11.16
N TRP A 57 1.59 -7.34 -10.32
CA TRP A 57 1.08 -6.01 -9.96
C TRP A 57 2.09 -5.22 -9.14
N ALA A 58 2.74 -5.85 -8.15
CA ALA A 58 3.80 -5.24 -7.35
C ALA A 58 5.02 -4.87 -8.21
N ALA A 59 5.43 -5.74 -9.14
CA ALA A 59 6.51 -5.45 -10.07
C ALA A 59 6.16 -4.27 -11.00
N ARG A 60 4.91 -4.20 -11.48
CA ARG A 60 4.43 -3.09 -12.32
C ARG A 60 4.34 -1.77 -11.54
N ILE A 61 3.95 -1.82 -10.26
CA ILE A 61 3.88 -0.62 -9.41
C ILE A 61 5.28 -0.11 -9.09
N SER A 62 6.21 -1.02 -8.74
CA SER A 62 7.62 -0.72 -8.45
C SER A 62 8.33 -0.11 -9.66
N GLY A 63 8.02 -0.58 -10.89
CA GLY A 63 8.60 -0.01 -12.11
C GLY A 63 7.98 1.33 -12.56
N LYS A 64 6.73 1.64 -12.19
CA LYS A 64 6.06 2.90 -12.56
C LYS A 64 6.29 4.02 -11.55
N TYR A 65 6.34 3.67 -10.28
CA TYR A 65 6.55 4.57 -9.17
C TYR A 65 7.86 4.12 -8.53
N GLY A 66 9.00 4.56 -9.09
CA GLY A 66 10.27 4.46 -8.37
C GLY A 66 10.08 4.95 -6.94
N ALA A 67 10.76 4.32 -5.97
CA ALA A 67 10.55 4.32 -4.51
C ALA A 67 10.19 5.65 -3.78
N HIS A 68 10.18 6.78 -4.49
CA HIS A 68 9.88 8.12 -4.00
C HIS A 68 8.41 8.50 -3.89
N TYR A 69 7.47 7.86 -4.62
CA TYR A 69 6.11 8.42 -4.76
C TYR A 69 5.20 8.21 -3.54
N PHE A 70 5.55 7.30 -2.63
CA PHE A 70 4.75 7.05 -1.42
C PHE A 70 5.30 7.77 -0.18
N ILE A 71 6.62 7.94 -0.06
CA ILE A 71 7.24 8.68 1.05
C ILE A 71 7.04 10.19 0.87
N SER A 72 7.13 10.72 -0.37
CA SER A 72 6.95 12.16 -0.61
C SER A 72 5.56 12.66 -0.24
N ARG A 73 4.53 11.81 -0.27
CA ARG A 73 3.17 12.24 0.04
C ARG A 73 2.86 12.29 1.53
N THR A 74 3.58 11.54 2.35
CA THR A 74 3.47 11.63 3.81
C THR A 74 4.35 12.75 4.37
N GLU A 75 5.54 12.98 3.80
CA GLU A 75 6.45 14.05 4.26
C GLU A 75 6.02 15.44 3.79
N ALA A 76 5.46 15.58 2.58
CA ALA A 76 4.98 16.88 2.10
C ALA A 76 3.76 17.43 2.86
N SER A 77 3.09 16.61 3.67
CA SER A 77 1.94 17.08 4.46
C SER A 77 2.34 17.75 5.77
N GLU A 78 3.49 17.41 6.36
CA GLU A 78 3.99 18.09 7.57
C GLU A 78 4.57 19.46 7.20
N ASP A 79 5.41 19.52 6.17
CA ASP A 79 6.14 20.72 5.77
C ASP A 79 5.21 21.88 5.31
N ILE A 80 4.12 21.54 4.59
CA ILE A 80 3.12 22.55 4.17
C ILE A 80 2.28 23.03 5.37
N SER A 81 2.04 22.17 6.36
CA SER A 81 1.22 22.53 7.53
C SER A 81 1.93 23.49 8.48
N GLU A 82 3.26 23.41 8.55
CA GLU A 82 4.08 24.28 9.39
C GLU A 82 4.30 25.66 8.73
N ALA A 83 4.59 25.70 7.43
CA ALA A 83 4.72 26.96 6.68
C ALA A 83 3.44 27.81 6.69
N VAL A 84 2.25 27.17 6.62
CA VAL A 84 0.96 27.88 6.70
C VAL A 84 0.70 28.42 8.11
N ARG A 85 1.20 27.78 9.17
CA ARG A 85 1.07 28.27 10.55
C ARG A 85 1.99 29.45 10.84
N GLU A 86 3.21 29.44 10.32
CA GLU A 86 4.15 30.55 10.49
C GLU A 86 3.67 31.84 9.80
N ASP A 87 3.13 31.73 8.59
CA ASP A 87 2.60 32.88 7.84
C ASP A 87 1.39 33.53 8.56
N LYS A 88 0.48 32.69 9.08
CA LYS A 88 -0.64 33.08 9.95
C LYS A 88 -0.19 33.82 11.21
N MET A 89 0.83 33.29 11.90
CA MET A 89 1.31 33.89 13.15
C MET A 89 1.97 35.26 12.89
N LYS A 90 2.70 35.39 11.77
CA LYS A 90 3.33 36.66 11.39
C LYS A 90 2.31 37.72 10.94
N SER A 91 1.22 37.31 10.28
CA SER A 91 0.12 38.24 9.94
C SER A 91 -0.62 38.73 11.17
N ASP A 92 -0.90 37.84 12.12
CA ASP A 92 -1.65 38.19 13.34
C ASP A 92 -0.81 39.07 14.27
N THR A 93 0.50 38.85 14.35
CA THR A 93 1.41 39.69 15.16
C THR A 93 1.59 41.09 14.56
N ALA A 94 1.68 41.18 13.23
CA ALA A 94 1.79 42.47 12.54
C ALA A 94 0.52 43.32 12.65
N ASP A 95 -0.67 42.73 12.77
CA ASP A 95 -1.93 43.47 12.97
C ASP A 95 -2.01 44.07 14.38
N THR A 96 -1.60 43.32 15.41
CA THR A 96 -1.59 43.79 16.80
C THR A 96 -0.56 44.89 17.10
N ASP A 97 0.52 44.99 16.33
CA ASP A 97 1.58 45.99 16.52
C ASP A 97 1.25 47.35 15.88
N ASN A 98 0.15 47.45 15.12
CA ASN A 98 -0.31 48.65 14.41
C ASN A 98 -1.56 49.31 15.04
N LEU A 99 -1.94 48.90 16.26
CA LEU A 99 -3.04 49.45 17.08
C LEU A 99 -2.51 50.19 18.31
#